data_AF-A0A661NQM7-F1
#
_entry.id   AF-A0A661NQM7-F1
#
_cell.length_a   1.000
_cell.length_b   1.000
_cell.length_c   1.000
_cell.angle_alpha   90.00
_cell.angle_beta   90.00
_cell.angle_gamma   90.00
#
_symmetry.space_group_name_H-M   'P 1'
#
loop_
_entity.id
_entity.type
_entity.pdbx_description
1 polymer ?
#
loop_
_entity_poly.entity_id
_entity_poly.type
_entity_poly.pdbx_seq_one_letter_code
_entity_poly.pdbx_strand_id
1 'polypeptide(L)'
;MVVLAVAVFGCGPTLYAVNASPAAGVLEEAREAGAAEHAPYEFHYAHENLLKAREEAAEANYQDAIRFAELAEEYGTKARDLARRRMREMGR
;
A
#
# COMPACT_ATOMS: atom_id res chain seq x y z
N MET A 1 29.69 -35.99 14.15
CA MET A 1 29.43 -34.78 13.36
C MET A 1 27.95 -34.74 13.04
N VAL A 2 27.18 -33.96 13.79
CA VAL A 2 25.73 -33.79 13.59
C VAL A 2 25.58 -32.77 12.48
N VAL A 3 25.01 -33.21 11.36
CA VAL A 3 24.78 -32.40 10.17
C VAL A 3 23.76 -31.32 10.52
N LEU A 4 24.26 -30.08 10.60
CA LEU A 4 23.49 -28.86 10.76
C LEU A 4 22.74 -28.62 9.44
N ALA A 5 21.59 -29.28 9.27
CA ALA A 5 20.69 -29.03 8.16
C ALA A 5 19.96 -27.69 8.43
N VAL A 6 20.67 -26.58 8.22
CA VAL A 6 20.05 -25.26 8.04
C VAL A 6 19.31 -25.33 6.72
N ALA A 7 18.04 -25.72 6.78
CA ALA A 7 17.14 -25.63 5.67
C ALA A 7 16.91 -24.15 5.37
N VAL A 8 17.70 -23.61 4.44
CA VAL A 8 17.49 -22.32 3.78
C VAL A 8 16.26 -22.47 2.88
N PHE A 9 15.07 -22.57 3.48
CA PHE A 9 13.83 -22.33 2.75
C PHE A 9 13.56 -20.83 2.72
N GLY A 10 14.13 -20.18 1.70
CA GLY A 10 13.48 -19.10 0.95
C GLY A 10 13.38 -17.72 1.60
N CYS A 11 13.81 -16.71 0.86
CA CYS A 11 13.72 -15.27 1.13
C CYS A 11 12.27 -14.71 1.12
N GLY A 12 11.32 -15.36 1.80
CA GLY A 12 9.91 -14.96 1.88
C GLY A 12 9.65 -13.59 2.52
N PRO A 13 10.23 -13.26 3.70
CA PRO A 13 9.91 -11.99 4.38
C PRO A 13 10.47 -10.76 3.66
N THR A 14 11.55 -10.91 2.89
CA THR A 14 12.17 -9.79 2.16
C THR A 14 11.36 -9.34 0.95
N LEU A 15 10.72 -10.25 0.21
CA LEU A 15 9.95 -9.89 -0.99
C LEU A 15 8.75 -8.99 -0.66
N TYR A 16 8.06 -9.25 0.45
CA TYR A 16 6.93 -8.43 0.87
C TYR A 16 7.35 -7.03 1.32
N ALA A 17 8.48 -6.91 2.04
CA ALA A 17 8.99 -5.62 2.49
C ALA A 17 9.27 -4.65 1.33
N VAL A 18 9.62 -5.15 0.14
CA VAL A 18 9.91 -4.31 -1.03
C VAL A 18 8.63 -3.76 -1.69
N ASN A 19 7.54 -4.53 -1.72
CA ASN A 19 6.30 -4.14 -2.42
C ASN A 19 5.30 -3.37 -1.55
N ALA A 20 5.35 -3.47 -0.23
CA ALA A 20 4.46 -2.69 0.64
C ALA A 20 4.92 -1.24 0.86
N SER A 21 6.20 -0.93 0.58
CA SER A 21 6.79 0.40 0.82
C SER A 21 6.27 1.50 -0.13
N PRO A 22 6.07 1.26 -1.44
CA PRO A 22 5.54 2.26 -2.37
C PRO A 22 4.11 2.68 -2.03
N ALA A 23 3.22 1.72 -1.79
CA ALA A 23 1.81 1.99 -1.49
C ALA A 23 1.62 2.84 -0.22
N ALA A 24 2.42 2.60 0.82
CA ALA A 24 2.40 3.41 2.04
C ALA A 24 2.84 4.86 1.79
N GLY A 25 3.87 5.07 0.96
CA GLY A 25 4.35 6.41 0.61
C GLY A 25 3.30 7.22 -0.16
N VAL A 26 2.69 6.61 -1.18
CA VAL A 26 1.65 7.26 -1.99
C VAL A 26 0.42 7.64 -1.14
N LEU A 27 0.04 6.78 -0.19
CA LEU A 27 -1.07 7.08 0.71
C LEU A 27 -0.78 8.30 1.60
N GLU A 28 0.46 8.45 2.05
CA GLU A 28 0.86 9.61 2.84
C GLU A 28 0.86 10.88 1.99
N GLU A 29 1.38 10.84 0.76
CA GLU A 29 1.26 11.98 -0.18
C GLU A 29 -0.21 12.35 -0.44
N ALA A 30 -1.10 11.36 -0.55
CA ALA A 30 -2.52 11.61 -0.72
C ALA A 30 -3.13 12.28 0.52
N ARG A 31 -2.75 11.84 1.72
CA ARG A 31 -3.15 12.46 2.98
C ARG A 31 -2.70 13.92 3.05
N GLU A 32 -1.43 14.20 2.76
CA GLU A 32 -0.85 15.55 2.73
C GLU A 32 -1.54 16.44 1.68
N ALA A 33 -1.99 15.87 0.57
CA ALA A 33 -2.75 16.57 -0.46
C ALA A 33 -4.22 16.86 -0.06
N GLY A 34 -4.66 16.47 1.14
CA GLY A 34 -6.04 16.65 1.59
C GLY A 34 -7.02 15.65 0.98
N ALA A 35 -6.55 14.47 0.55
CA ALA A 35 -7.42 13.48 -0.10
C ALA A 35 -8.53 12.95 0.79
N ALA A 36 -8.38 12.96 2.11
CA ALA A 36 -9.46 12.59 3.03
C ALA A 36 -10.71 13.47 2.86
N GLU A 37 -10.56 14.74 2.44
CA GLU A 37 -11.67 15.67 2.22
C GLU A 37 -12.06 15.74 0.75
N HIS A 38 -11.08 15.79 -0.15
CA HIS A 38 -11.32 16.03 -1.58
C HIS A 38 -11.44 14.76 -2.44
N ALA A 39 -11.04 13.60 -1.93
CA ALA A 39 -11.16 12.31 -2.60
C ALA A 39 -11.38 11.17 -1.57
N PRO A 40 -12.42 11.27 -0.72
CA PRO A 40 -12.58 10.41 0.45
C PRO A 40 -12.69 8.93 0.07
N TYR A 41 -13.44 8.63 -1.00
CA TYR A 41 -13.64 7.25 -1.45
C TYR A 41 -12.31 6.61 -1.84
N GLU A 42 -11.56 7.23 -2.75
CA GLU A 42 -10.28 6.70 -3.21
C GLU A 42 -9.26 6.61 -2.08
N PHE A 43 -9.23 7.61 -1.19
CA PHE A 43 -8.32 7.63 -0.05
C PHE A 43 -8.59 6.48 0.93
N HIS A 44 -9.84 6.32 1.35
CA HIS A 44 -10.20 5.26 2.29
C HIS A 44 -10.09 3.88 1.65
N TYR A 45 -10.47 3.72 0.39
CA TYR A 45 -10.29 2.45 -0.33
C TYR A 45 -8.81 2.06 -0.39
N ALA A 46 -7.92 3.00 -0.73
CA ALA A 46 -6.48 2.76 -0.73
C ALA A 46 -5.95 2.39 0.68
N HIS A 47 -6.42 3.07 1.71
CA HIS A 47 -6.03 2.81 3.10
C HIS A 47 -6.43 1.40 3.56
N GLU A 48 -7.68 1.00 3.31
CA GLU A 48 -8.16 -0.33 3.69
C GLU A 48 -7.44 -1.45 2.93
N ASN A 49 -7.13 -1.25 1.65
CA ASN A 49 -6.34 -2.21 0.89
C ASN A 49 -4.90 -2.32 1.42
N LEU A 50 -4.28 -1.21 1.86
CA LEU A 50 -2.96 -1.25 2.48
C LEU A 50 -2.97 -2.00 3.81
N LEU A 51 -4.03 -1.82 4.61
CA LEU A 51 -4.23 -2.60 5.84
C LEU A 51 -4.41 -4.09 5.54
N LYS A 52 -5.24 -4.41 4.53
CA LYS A 52 -5.46 -5.79 4.11
C LYS A 52 -4.20 -6.44 3.57
N ALA A 53 -3.39 -5.71 2.80
CA ALA A 53 -2.08 -6.19 2.35
C ALA A 53 -1.20 -6.61 3.53
N ARG A 54 -1.15 -5.78 4.58
CA ARG A 54 -0.38 -6.07 5.80
C ARG A 54 -0.90 -7.29 6.56
N GLU A 55 -2.22 -7.47 6.61
CA GLU A 55 -2.86 -8.66 7.19
C GLU A 55 -2.45 -9.92 6.41
N GLU A 56 -2.64 -9.95 5.09
CA GLU A 56 -2.30 -11.11 4.25
C GLU A 56 -0.81 -11.46 4.34
N ALA A 57 0.06 -10.46 4.42
CA ALA A 57 1.49 -10.70 4.58
C ALA A 57 1.86 -11.27 5.95
N ALA A 58 1.15 -10.86 7.00
CA ALA A 58 1.32 -11.44 8.34
C ALA A 58 0.91 -12.92 8.36
N GLU A 59 -0.07 -13.30 7.53
CA GLU A 59 -0.49 -14.69 7.31
C GLU A 59 0.39 -15.46 6.30
N ALA A 60 1.45 -14.83 5.78
CA ALA A 60 2.30 -15.35 4.70
C ALA A 60 1.57 -15.60 3.35
N ASN A 61 0.39 -15.01 3.16
CA ASN A 61 -0.35 -14.99 1.89
C ASN A 61 0.23 -13.92 0.94
N TYR A 62 1.50 -14.06 0.55
CA TYR A 62 2.25 -12.99 -0.13
C TYR A 62 1.68 -12.57 -1.49
N GLN A 63 1.08 -13.49 -2.26
CA GLN A 63 0.46 -13.11 -3.54
C GLN A 63 -0.74 -12.19 -3.33
N ASP A 64 -1.56 -12.47 -2.33
CA ASP A 64 -2.73 -11.65 -2.00
C ASP A 64 -2.29 -10.31 -1.42
N ALA A 65 -1.28 -10.33 -0.56
CA ALA A 65 -0.67 -9.14 -0.02
C ALA A 65 -0.15 -8.20 -1.12
N ILE A 66 0.47 -8.73 -2.18
CA ILE A 66 0.91 -7.96 -3.35
C ILE A 66 -0.28 -7.37 -4.10
N ARG A 67 -1.34 -8.15 -4.38
CA ARG A 67 -2.54 -7.65 -5.07
C ARG A 67 -3.19 -6.50 -4.32
N PHE A 68 -3.30 -6.61 -2.99
CA PHE A 68 -3.84 -5.54 -2.16
C PHE A 68 -2.93 -4.32 -2.10
N ALA A 69 -1.60 -4.50 -2.09
CA ALA A 69 -0.65 -3.39 -2.15
C ALA A 69 -0.74 -2.63 -3.49
N GLU A 70 -0.88 -3.34 -4.62
CA GLU A 70 -1.09 -2.74 -5.94
C GLU A 70 -2.37 -1.90 -6.00
N LEU A 71 -3.48 -2.44 -5.46
CA LEU A 71 -4.75 -1.68 -5.34
C LEU A 71 -4.59 -0.44 -4.46
N ALA A 72 -3.86 -0.55 -3.34
CA ALA A 72 -3.60 0.59 -2.47
C ALA A 72 -2.78 1.68 -3.19
N GLU A 73 -1.78 1.30 -3.98
CA GLU A 73 -0.96 2.23 -4.76
C GLU A 73 -1.78 2.92 -5.87
N GLU A 74 -2.58 2.16 -6.62
CA GLU A 74 -3.43 2.68 -7.70
C GLU A 74 -4.42 3.72 -7.16
N TYR A 75 -5.18 3.35 -6.13
CA TYR A 75 -6.19 4.23 -5.57
C TYR A 75 -5.57 5.37 -4.75
N GLY A 76 -4.43 5.16 -4.11
CA GLY A 76 -3.68 6.23 -3.44
C GLY A 76 -3.23 7.29 -4.44
N THR A 77 -2.73 6.87 -5.60
CA THR A 77 -2.33 7.77 -6.69
C THR A 77 -3.52 8.57 -7.20
N LYS A 78 -4.64 7.88 -7.43
CA LYS A 78 -5.90 8.51 -7.86
C LYS A 78 -6.41 9.51 -6.82
N ALA A 79 -6.38 9.15 -5.54
CA ALA A 79 -6.80 10.01 -4.43
C ALA A 79 -5.96 11.30 -4.38
N ARG A 80 -4.63 11.17 -4.44
CA ARG A 80 -3.70 12.31 -4.49
C ARG A 80 -4.00 13.23 -5.66
N ASP A 81 -4.17 12.68 -6.86
CA ASP A 81 -4.38 13.46 -8.07
C ASP A 81 -5.74 14.17 -8.08
N LEU A 82 -6.80 13.50 -7.60
CA LEU A 82 -8.13 14.08 -7.42
C LEU A 82 -8.13 15.20 -6.39
N ALA A 83 -7.47 14.98 -5.25
CA ALA A 83 -7.35 15.98 -4.20
C ALA A 83 -6.66 17.24 -4.70
N ARG A 84 -5.51 17.07 -5.37
CA ARG A 84 -4.77 18.17 -6.00
C ARG A 84 -5.59 18.90 -7.06
N ARG A 85 -6.42 18.21 -7.84
CA ARG A 85 -7.31 18.84 -8.85
C ARG A 85 -8.38 19.70 -8.19
N ARG A 86 -9.13 19.14 -7.24
CA ARG A 86 -10.20 19.87 -6.54
C ARG A 86 -9.69 21.05 -5.74
N MET A 87 -8.55 20.91 -5.06
CA MET A 87 -7.88 22.04 -4.39
C MET A 87 -7.59 23.21 -5.32
N ARG A 88 -7.14 22.93 -6.56
CA ARG A 88 -6.90 23.98 -7.57
C ARG A 88 -8.20 24.58 -8.12
N GLU A 89 -9.27 23.82 -8.18
CA GLU A 89 -10.59 24.30 -8.62
C GLU A 89 -11.23 25.21 -7.57
N MET A 90 -11.04 24.92 -6.28
CA MET A 90 -11.56 25.73 -5.16
C MET A 90 -10.79 27.05 -4.96
N GLY A 91 -9.55 27.13 -5.42
CA GLY A 91 -8.74 28.36 -5.38
C GLY A 91 -8.96 29.32 -6.55
N ARG A 92 -9.87 29.00 -7.48
CA ARG A 92 -10.29 29.85 -8.61
C ARG A 92 -11.62 30.52 -8.31
#